data_AF-A0A351AUP8-F1
#
_entry.id   AF-A0A351AUP8-F1
#
_cell.length_a   1.000
_cell.length_b   1.000
_cell.length_c   1.000
_cell.angle_alpha   90.00
_cell.angle_beta   90.00
_cell.angle_gamma   90.00
#
_symmetry.space_group_name_H-M   'P 1'
#
loop_
_entity.id
_entity.type
_entity.pdbx_description
1 polymer ?
#
loop_
_entity_poly.entity_id
_entity_poly.type
_entity_poly.pdbx_seq_one_letter_code
_entity_poly.pdbx_strand_id
1 'polypeptide(L)'
;MGAWNDLKDNALCKEYHDCNVTIDGETFYHVGVRTKGNTTLIQSIVREWDRYSLVLNFGAFDKSQRYYGLDKVALNNNICDSNFIRDYLCCDMMREMNIPTPLCSFVQVTLNGEVIGLYTAVESLAESFALRNYVTQHGQLYKPEQMDIAGMITGKEKNASIHLSELSGEDGAVNACDFIGVDDKTVGLQYQGEDFSLYDAIWNNAVFKTGKKDKTRLINAIRTINESADASSALDTDTLLRYFAVNTFVLNDDCYTSYAGHNYGLYEKDGKLSLIPWDYDHALGCTGAANGTGNWTDYINTPIDEPLIDITLEERPLLRSLLANAENKVKYHA
;
A
#
# COMPACT_ATOMS: atom_id res chain seq x y z
N MET A 1 5.41 -27.01 -14.58
CA MET A 1 5.08 -26.00 -15.62
C MET A 1 3.60 -25.62 -15.64
N GLY A 2 2.65 -26.55 -15.42
CA GLY A 2 1.21 -26.24 -15.48
C GLY A 2 0.74 -25.05 -14.62
N ALA A 3 1.05 -25.04 -13.32
CA ALA A 3 0.58 -23.98 -12.41
C ALA A 3 1.14 -22.58 -12.73
N TRP A 4 2.39 -22.49 -13.20
CA TRP A 4 2.97 -21.20 -13.58
C TRP A 4 2.37 -20.66 -14.87
N ASN A 5 2.16 -21.52 -15.87
CA ASN A 5 1.52 -21.10 -17.11
C ASN A 5 0.07 -20.65 -16.83
N ASP A 6 -0.67 -21.40 -16.01
CA ASP A 6 -2.02 -21.00 -15.61
C ASP A 6 -2.04 -19.67 -14.84
N LEU A 7 -1.06 -19.41 -13.98
CA LEU A 7 -0.88 -18.12 -13.31
C LEU A 7 -0.63 -16.99 -14.31
N LYS A 8 0.17 -17.21 -15.35
CA LYS A 8 0.41 -16.19 -16.40
C LYS A 8 -0.83 -15.93 -17.24
N ASP A 9 -1.49 -17.00 -17.68
CA ASP A 9 -2.69 -16.94 -18.51
C ASP A 9 -3.86 -16.28 -17.75
N ASN A 10 -3.88 -16.41 -16.42
CA ASN A 10 -4.91 -15.84 -15.54
C ASN A 10 -4.35 -14.78 -14.57
N ALA A 11 -3.30 -14.06 -14.96
CA ALA A 11 -2.57 -13.14 -14.08
C ALA A 11 -3.47 -12.06 -13.44
N LEU A 12 -4.52 -11.62 -14.13
CA LEU A 12 -5.49 -10.63 -13.62
C LEU A 12 -6.44 -11.21 -12.55
N CYS A 13 -6.66 -12.51 -12.53
CA CYS A 13 -7.57 -13.13 -11.56
C CYS A 13 -7.01 -13.07 -10.13
N LYS A 14 -5.69 -12.96 -9.98
CA LYS A 14 -4.97 -12.94 -8.70
C LYS A 14 -5.32 -14.14 -7.80
N GLU A 15 -5.60 -15.30 -8.40
CA GLU A 15 -5.92 -16.53 -7.68
C GLU A 15 -4.65 -17.22 -7.16
N TYR A 16 -4.78 -17.94 -6.04
CA TYR A 16 -3.65 -18.69 -5.49
C TYR A 16 -3.51 -20.04 -6.18
N HIS A 17 -2.31 -20.29 -6.69
CA HIS A 17 -1.89 -21.57 -7.22
C HIS A 17 -1.02 -22.31 -6.21
N ASP A 18 -1.16 -23.63 -6.14
CA ASP A 18 -0.38 -24.46 -5.23
C ASP A 18 1.07 -24.63 -5.72
N CYS A 19 2.04 -24.40 -4.84
CA CYS A 19 3.45 -24.57 -5.14
C CYS A 19 4.28 -24.94 -3.89
N ASN A 20 5.52 -25.38 -4.13
CA ASN A 20 6.52 -25.54 -3.07
C ASN A 20 7.49 -24.37 -3.14
N VAL A 21 7.87 -23.85 -1.97
CA VAL A 21 8.79 -22.72 -1.84
C VAL A 21 9.97 -23.17 -1.00
N THR A 22 11.18 -23.00 -1.52
CA THR A 22 12.41 -23.19 -0.74
C THR A 22 13.03 -21.83 -0.42
N ILE A 23 13.24 -21.55 0.86
CA ILE A 23 13.90 -20.34 1.35
C ILE A 23 15.11 -20.77 2.18
N ASP A 24 16.30 -20.31 1.79
CA ASP A 24 17.57 -20.60 2.46
C ASP A 24 17.82 -22.11 2.75
N GLY A 25 17.32 -22.98 1.86
CA GLY A 25 17.45 -24.44 1.95
C GLY A 25 16.31 -25.15 2.70
N GLU A 26 15.38 -24.42 3.31
CA GLU A 26 14.19 -24.97 3.95
C GLU A 26 13.00 -24.94 2.99
N THR A 27 12.32 -26.08 2.82
CA THR A 27 11.19 -26.21 1.90
C THR A 27 9.85 -26.20 2.63
N PHE A 28 8.99 -25.28 2.23
CA PHE A 28 7.59 -25.18 2.62
C PHE A 28 6.73 -25.75 1.49
N TYR A 29 5.89 -26.71 1.84
CA TYR A 29 4.99 -27.37 0.89
C TYR A 29 3.63 -26.69 0.91
N HIS A 30 2.91 -26.80 -0.20
CA HIS A 30 1.56 -26.29 -0.33
C HIS A 30 1.39 -24.78 -0.03
N VAL A 31 2.35 -23.99 -0.49
CA VAL A 31 2.32 -22.53 -0.39
C VAL A 31 1.52 -21.99 -1.57
N GLY A 32 0.61 -21.06 -1.31
CA GLY A 32 -0.09 -20.36 -2.38
C GLY A 32 0.78 -19.29 -3.02
N VAL A 33 0.90 -19.29 -4.34
CA VAL A 33 1.49 -18.20 -5.12
C VAL A 33 0.43 -17.52 -5.97
N ARG A 34 0.46 -16.19 -6.05
CA ARG A 34 -0.39 -15.40 -6.96
C ARG A 34 0.34 -14.15 -7.42
N THR A 35 -0.16 -13.50 -8.45
CA THR A 35 0.27 -12.14 -8.85
C THR A 35 -0.16 -11.06 -7.85
N LYS A 36 0.61 -9.96 -7.80
CA LYS A 36 0.35 -8.72 -7.06
C LYS A 36 0.38 -7.53 -8.01
N GLY A 37 -0.40 -6.50 -7.66
CA GLY A 37 -0.27 -5.15 -8.23
C GLY A 37 -1.44 -4.79 -9.13
N ASN A 38 -1.51 -3.51 -9.46
CA ASN A 38 -2.41 -2.95 -10.46
C ASN A 38 -1.54 -2.48 -11.64
N THR A 39 -0.95 -1.29 -11.57
CA THR A 39 -0.12 -0.73 -12.66
C THR A 39 1.02 -1.66 -13.09
N THR A 40 1.81 -2.17 -12.15
CA THR A 40 2.95 -3.06 -12.44
C THR A 40 2.53 -4.41 -13.04
N LEU A 41 1.35 -4.92 -12.64
CA LEU A 41 0.75 -6.12 -13.20
C LEU A 41 0.31 -5.89 -14.66
N ILE A 42 -0.41 -4.80 -14.92
CA ILE A 42 -0.84 -4.43 -16.27
C ILE A 42 0.37 -4.21 -17.18
N GLN A 43 1.39 -3.49 -16.72
CA GLN A 43 2.63 -3.30 -17.47
C GLN A 43 3.28 -4.63 -17.84
N SER A 44 3.36 -5.58 -16.89
CA SER A 44 3.94 -6.89 -17.15
C SER A 44 3.15 -7.66 -18.22
N ILE A 45 1.81 -7.56 -18.20
CA ILE A 45 0.93 -8.21 -19.20
C ILE A 45 1.07 -7.56 -20.56
N VAL A 46 0.91 -6.23 -20.65
CA VAL A 46 0.93 -5.48 -21.92
C VAL A 46 2.29 -5.56 -22.61
N ARG A 47 3.38 -5.60 -21.84
CA ARG A 47 4.75 -5.73 -22.36
C ARG A 47 5.20 -7.17 -22.55
N GLU A 48 4.33 -8.15 -22.28
CA GLU A 48 4.63 -9.58 -22.33
C GLU A 48 5.89 -9.95 -21.51
N TRP A 49 6.06 -9.29 -20.36
CA TRP A 49 7.15 -9.59 -19.44
C TRP A 49 6.78 -10.77 -18.55
N ASP A 50 7.63 -11.78 -18.55
CA ASP A 50 7.54 -12.95 -17.65
C ASP A 50 7.98 -12.63 -16.20
N ARG A 51 7.83 -11.37 -15.76
CA ARG A 51 8.33 -10.86 -14.47
C ARG A 51 7.24 -10.16 -13.66
N TYR A 52 6.47 -10.94 -12.93
CA TYR A 52 5.41 -10.43 -12.05
C TYR A 52 5.90 -10.18 -10.63
N SER A 53 5.30 -9.20 -9.96
CA SER A 53 5.29 -9.18 -8.50
C SER A 53 4.39 -10.32 -7.99
N LEU A 54 4.83 -11.04 -6.96
CA LEU A 54 4.16 -12.23 -6.45
C LEU A 54 3.76 -12.07 -4.98
N VAL A 55 2.78 -12.84 -4.52
CA VAL A 55 2.50 -13.03 -3.09
C VAL A 55 2.59 -14.51 -2.79
N LEU A 56 3.46 -14.86 -1.84
CA LEU A 56 3.53 -16.16 -1.21
C LEU A 56 2.62 -16.15 0.01
N ASN A 57 1.71 -17.11 0.11
CA ASN A 57 0.80 -17.29 1.23
C ASN A 57 0.97 -18.69 1.81
N PHE A 58 1.70 -18.76 2.92
CA PHE A 58 2.04 -20.01 3.60
C PHE A 58 0.81 -20.70 4.18
N GLY A 59 -0.25 -19.92 4.48
CA GLY A 59 -1.53 -20.38 4.99
C GLY A 59 -2.60 -20.65 3.93
N ALA A 60 -2.26 -20.64 2.63
CA ALA A 60 -3.26 -20.76 1.56
C ALA A 60 -3.97 -22.13 1.60
N PHE A 61 -3.18 -23.20 1.58
CA PHE A 61 -3.66 -24.59 1.51
C PHE A 61 -3.45 -25.39 2.80
N ASP A 62 -2.59 -24.92 3.70
CA ASP A 62 -2.48 -25.41 5.09
C ASP A 62 -2.62 -24.23 6.07
N LYS A 63 -3.75 -24.16 6.78
CA LYS A 63 -4.04 -23.03 7.71
C LYS A 63 -3.11 -22.96 8.91
N SER A 64 -2.37 -24.02 9.23
CA SER A 64 -1.43 -24.08 10.34
C SER A 64 -0.02 -23.63 9.98
N GLN A 65 0.33 -23.65 8.68
CA GLN A 65 1.67 -23.32 8.21
C GLN A 65 1.92 -21.81 8.20
N ARG A 66 3.12 -21.41 8.64
CA ARG A 66 3.64 -20.04 8.64
C ARG A 66 5.12 -20.05 8.29
N TYR A 67 5.63 -18.95 7.74
CA TYR A 67 7.06 -18.76 7.54
C TYR A 67 7.63 -17.94 8.69
N TYR A 68 8.18 -18.61 9.70
CA TYR A 68 8.72 -17.97 10.92
C TYR A 68 7.79 -16.91 11.55
N GLY A 69 6.48 -17.20 11.57
CA GLY A 69 5.44 -16.32 12.09
C GLY A 69 4.75 -15.43 11.04
N LEU A 70 5.28 -15.33 9.82
CA LEU A 70 4.66 -14.59 8.72
C LEU A 70 3.55 -15.41 8.05
N ASP A 71 2.41 -14.77 7.78
CA ASP A 71 1.34 -15.37 6.96
C ASP A 71 1.71 -15.35 5.48
N LYS A 72 2.22 -14.19 5.04
CA LYS A 72 2.37 -13.85 3.63
C LYS A 72 3.59 -12.97 3.40
N VAL A 73 4.27 -13.20 2.30
CA VAL A 73 5.41 -12.40 1.82
C VAL A 73 5.12 -11.97 0.38
N ALA A 74 5.18 -10.67 0.13
CA ALA A 74 5.15 -10.12 -1.22
C ALA A 74 6.57 -10.11 -1.79
N LEU A 75 6.73 -10.53 -3.04
CA LEU A 75 7.96 -10.42 -3.81
C LEU A 75 7.74 -9.31 -4.84
N ASN A 76 8.22 -8.11 -4.55
CA ASN A 76 8.13 -6.95 -5.44
C ASN A 76 9.18 -7.08 -6.55
N ASN A 77 8.74 -7.00 -7.81
CA ASN A 77 9.59 -7.14 -9.00
C ASN A 77 10.45 -5.89 -9.30
N ASN A 78 10.19 -4.79 -8.59
CA ASN A 78 10.92 -3.51 -8.67
C ASN A 78 11.00 -2.91 -10.08
N ILE A 79 10.02 -3.18 -10.95
CA ILE A 79 10.09 -2.72 -12.36
C ILE A 79 10.02 -1.19 -12.49
N CYS A 80 9.41 -0.49 -11.53
CA CYS A 80 9.37 0.96 -11.47
C CYS A 80 10.55 1.57 -10.69
N ASP A 81 11.33 0.75 -9.96
CA ASP A 81 12.49 1.20 -9.19
C ASP A 81 13.79 0.85 -9.92
N SER A 82 14.30 1.82 -10.67
CA SER A 82 15.56 1.69 -11.43
C SER A 82 16.79 1.34 -10.59
N ASN A 83 16.74 1.55 -9.27
CA ASN A 83 17.85 1.33 -8.34
C ASN A 83 17.63 0.12 -7.42
N PHE A 84 16.47 -0.53 -7.50
CA PHE A 84 16.07 -1.70 -6.70
C PHE A 84 16.11 -1.52 -5.17
N ILE A 85 16.35 -0.31 -4.66
CA ILE A 85 16.67 -0.06 -3.25
C ILE A 85 15.63 0.79 -2.52
N ARG A 86 14.75 1.49 -3.25
CA ARG A 86 13.88 2.53 -2.67
C ARG A 86 12.97 1.96 -1.59
N ASP A 87 12.26 0.88 -1.92
CA ASP A 87 11.31 0.23 -1.01
C ASP A 87 12.03 -0.29 0.25
N TYR A 88 13.21 -0.93 0.08
CA TYR A 88 14.02 -1.40 1.20
C TYR A 88 14.51 -0.25 2.09
N LEU A 89 15.10 0.79 1.48
CA LEU A 89 15.68 1.92 2.21
C LEU A 89 14.60 2.70 2.97
N CYS A 90 13.44 2.94 2.34
CA CYS A 90 12.33 3.61 3.00
C CYS A 90 11.78 2.79 4.16
N CYS A 91 11.62 1.47 4.00
CA CYS A 91 11.23 0.60 5.10
C CYS A 91 12.26 0.59 6.23
N ASP A 92 13.55 0.66 5.91
CA ASP A 92 14.60 0.74 6.93
C ASP A 92 14.53 2.05 7.72
N MET A 93 14.39 3.19 7.03
CA MET A 93 14.23 4.51 7.66
C MET A 93 12.98 4.60 8.54
N MET A 94 11.85 4.08 8.06
CA MET A 94 10.60 4.04 8.83
C MET A 94 10.75 3.20 10.11
N ARG A 95 11.43 2.06 10.02
CA ARG A 95 11.70 1.19 11.15
C ARG A 95 12.64 1.84 12.17
N GLU A 96 13.69 2.50 11.72
CA GLU A 96 14.62 3.25 12.59
C GLU A 96 13.88 4.36 13.36
N MET A 97 12.86 4.95 12.74
CA MET A 97 11.96 5.92 13.37
C MET A 97 10.86 5.27 14.21
N ASN A 98 10.98 3.99 14.60
CA ASN A 98 10.04 3.27 15.45
C ASN A 98 8.58 3.32 14.95
N ILE A 99 8.39 3.34 13.63
CA ILE A 99 7.07 3.22 13.02
C ILE A 99 6.81 1.72 12.76
N PRO A 100 5.63 1.18 13.11
CA PRO A 100 5.24 -0.16 12.71
C PRO A 100 5.39 -0.34 11.18
N THR A 101 6.39 -1.12 10.77
CA THR A 101 6.84 -1.19 9.37
C THR A 101 7.01 -2.64 8.94
N PRO A 102 6.60 -3.02 7.71
CA PRO A 102 6.88 -4.34 7.16
C PRO A 102 8.36 -4.75 7.27
N LEU A 103 8.60 -6.03 7.50
CA LEU A 103 9.95 -6.60 7.32
C LEU A 103 10.27 -6.64 5.83
N CYS A 104 11.50 -6.25 5.47
CA CYS A 104 11.95 -6.20 4.07
C CYS A 104 13.34 -6.83 3.93
N SER A 105 13.58 -7.53 2.83
CA SER A 105 14.88 -8.11 2.48
C SER A 105 15.04 -8.23 0.96
N PHE A 106 16.28 -8.17 0.48
CA PHE A 106 16.58 -8.54 -0.91
C PHE A 106 16.65 -10.04 -1.07
N VAL A 107 16.04 -10.55 -2.15
CA VAL A 107 16.04 -11.98 -2.46
C VAL A 107 16.30 -12.22 -3.94
N GLN A 108 17.12 -13.22 -4.24
CA GLN A 108 17.19 -13.77 -5.59
C GLN A 108 16.14 -14.87 -5.73
N VAL A 109 15.24 -14.74 -6.70
CA VAL A 109 14.16 -15.71 -6.91
C VAL A 109 14.52 -16.64 -8.05
N THR A 110 14.32 -17.93 -7.83
CA THR A 110 14.39 -18.97 -8.86
C THR A 110 13.03 -19.65 -9.03
N LEU A 111 12.62 -19.87 -10.26
CA LEU A 111 11.43 -20.64 -10.61
C LEU A 111 11.86 -21.96 -11.26
N ASN A 112 11.54 -23.08 -10.62
CA ASN A 112 11.90 -24.43 -11.10
C ASN A 112 13.40 -24.58 -11.46
N GLY A 113 14.29 -23.89 -10.74
CA GLY A 113 15.74 -23.92 -10.95
C GLY A 113 16.29 -22.82 -11.86
N GLU A 114 15.43 -22.06 -12.54
CA GLU A 114 15.85 -20.93 -13.38
C GLU A 114 15.75 -19.61 -12.61
N VAL A 115 16.79 -18.78 -12.67
CA VAL A 115 16.80 -17.46 -12.01
C VAL A 115 15.85 -16.53 -12.75
N ILE A 116 14.85 -15.99 -12.03
CA ILE A 116 13.92 -14.99 -12.56
C ILE A 116 14.26 -13.56 -12.10
N GLY A 117 15.24 -13.41 -11.20
CA GLY A 117 15.91 -12.14 -10.91
C GLY A 117 15.93 -11.75 -9.43
N LEU A 118 16.38 -10.51 -9.19
CA LEU A 118 16.37 -9.86 -7.88
C LEU A 118 14.97 -9.30 -7.59
N TYR A 119 14.49 -9.52 -6.37
CA TYR A 119 13.22 -9.01 -5.87
C TYR A 119 13.42 -8.41 -4.48
N THR A 120 12.50 -7.53 -4.08
CA THR A 120 12.36 -7.14 -2.66
C THR A 120 11.28 -8.02 -2.03
N ALA A 121 11.64 -8.83 -1.05
CA ALA A 121 10.70 -9.55 -0.22
C ALA A 121 10.18 -8.62 0.88
N VAL A 122 8.87 -8.46 0.98
CA VAL A 122 8.19 -7.56 1.91
C VAL A 122 7.11 -8.33 2.68
N GLU A 123 7.12 -8.26 4.00
CA GLU A 123 6.04 -8.77 4.85
C GLU A 123 4.70 -8.14 4.44
N SER A 124 3.68 -8.94 4.17
CA SER A 124 2.38 -8.38 3.84
C SER A 124 1.70 -7.80 5.07
N LEU A 125 0.97 -6.68 4.91
CA LEU A 125 0.01 -6.19 5.90
C LEU A 125 -1.13 -7.20 6.08
N ALA A 126 -0.90 -8.15 6.98
CA ALA A 126 -1.76 -9.28 7.30
C ALA A 126 -1.88 -9.43 8.82
N GLU A 127 -2.56 -10.48 9.28
CA GLU A 127 -2.80 -10.73 10.71
C GLU A 127 -1.48 -10.86 11.49
N SER A 128 -0.50 -11.60 10.97
CA SER A 128 0.85 -11.73 11.51
C SER A 128 1.56 -10.39 11.70
N PHE A 129 1.48 -9.49 10.72
CA PHE A 129 2.04 -8.14 10.85
C PHE A 129 1.40 -7.39 12.03
N ALA A 130 0.07 -7.42 12.12
CA ALA A 130 -0.66 -6.74 13.19
C ALA A 130 -0.34 -7.34 14.57
N LEU A 131 -0.26 -8.67 14.68
CA LEU A 131 0.12 -9.36 15.90
C LEU A 131 1.55 -9.02 16.33
N ARG A 132 2.50 -8.98 15.39
CA ARG A 132 3.92 -8.65 15.64
C ARG A 132 4.09 -7.24 16.20
N ASN A 133 3.36 -6.26 15.66
CA ASN A 133 3.57 -4.85 15.99
C ASN A 133 2.64 -4.32 17.11
N TYR A 134 1.42 -4.85 17.23
CA TYR A 134 0.41 -4.31 18.15
C TYR A 134 0.04 -5.26 19.30
N VAL A 135 0.59 -6.49 19.30
CA VAL A 135 0.47 -7.51 20.36
C VAL A 135 -0.95 -8.03 20.61
N THR A 136 -1.97 -7.38 20.06
CA THR A 136 -3.38 -7.73 20.24
C THR A 136 -4.14 -7.65 18.92
N GLN A 137 -5.21 -8.42 18.80
CA GLN A 137 -6.23 -8.22 17.76
C GLN A 137 -7.21 -7.08 18.12
N HIS A 138 -6.86 -6.23 19.10
CA HIS A 138 -7.75 -5.17 19.62
C HIS A 138 -7.69 -3.89 18.77
N GLY A 139 -7.70 -4.04 17.45
CA GLY A 139 -7.66 -2.94 16.48
C GLY A 139 -7.93 -3.48 15.08
N GLN A 140 -8.12 -2.58 14.14
CA GLN A 140 -8.43 -2.91 12.75
C GLN A 140 -7.33 -2.39 11.85
N LEU A 141 -6.85 -3.27 10.98
CA LEU A 141 -5.87 -2.95 9.94
C LEU A 141 -6.59 -2.95 8.60
N TYR A 142 -6.50 -1.83 7.89
CA TYR A 142 -7.08 -1.62 6.58
C TYR A 142 -5.98 -1.30 5.57
N LYS A 143 -6.24 -1.61 4.30
CA LYS A 143 -5.43 -1.18 3.17
C LYS A 143 -6.33 -0.38 2.23
N PRO A 144 -6.54 0.93 2.49
CA PRO A 144 -7.35 1.76 1.62
C PRO A 144 -6.86 1.67 0.18
N GLU A 145 -7.77 1.39 -0.75
CA GLU A 145 -7.45 1.20 -2.16
C GLU A 145 -8.60 1.78 -2.98
N GLN A 146 -8.32 2.79 -3.82
CA GLN A 146 -9.35 3.41 -4.66
C GLN A 146 -9.79 2.48 -5.80
N MET A 147 -8.96 1.52 -6.20
CA MET A 147 -9.11 0.85 -7.50
C MET A 147 -8.54 -0.57 -7.52
N ASP A 148 -9.37 -1.53 -7.96
CA ASP A 148 -8.90 -2.83 -8.44
C ASP A 148 -8.97 -2.86 -9.96
N ILE A 149 -7.92 -2.38 -10.64
CA ILE A 149 -7.84 -2.37 -12.12
C ILE A 149 -8.07 -3.78 -12.69
N ALA A 150 -7.48 -4.79 -12.04
CA ALA A 150 -7.65 -6.17 -12.46
C ALA A 150 -9.11 -6.61 -12.30
N GLY A 151 -9.78 -6.18 -11.23
CA GLY A 151 -11.21 -6.38 -11.02
C GLY A 151 -12.07 -5.69 -12.07
N MET A 152 -11.75 -4.47 -12.49
CA MET A 152 -12.45 -3.73 -13.55
C MET A 152 -12.32 -4.43 -14.92
N ILE A 153 -11.16 -5.00 -15.22
CA ILE A 153 -10.92 -5.73 -16.48
C ILE A 153 -11.61 -7.10 -16.45
N THR A 154 -11.57 -7.81 -15.33
CA THR A 154 -12.16 -9.15 -15.18
C THR A 154 -13.67 -9.14 -14.89
N GLY A 155 -14.26 -7.96 -14.67
CA GLY A 155 -15.67 -7.80 -14.28
C GLY A 155 -15.97 -8.20 -12.83
N LYS A 156 -14.94 -8.36 -11.98
CA LYS A 156 -15.12 -8.53 -10.53
C LYS A 156 -15.56 -7.23 -9.86
N GLU A 157 -15.14 -6.08 -10.40
CA GLU A 157 -15.64 -4.78 -9.97
C GLU A 157 -17.03 -4.52 -10.52
N LYS A 158 -17.96 -4.17 -9.62
CA LYS A 158 -19.39 -4.09 -9.97
C LYS A 158 -19.77 -2.77 -10.63
N ASN A 159 -19.04 -1.71 -10.32
CA ASN A 159 -19.43 -0.34 -10.65
C ASN A 159 -18.56 0.28 -11.74
N ALA A 160 -17.55 -0.44 -12.23
CA ALA A 160 -16.65 0.05 -13.26
C ALA A 160 -16.05 -1.11 -14.08
N SER A 161 -15.89 -0.88 -15.38
CA SER A 161 -15.31 -1.83 -16.32
C SER A 161 -14.38 -1.12 -17.29
N ILE A 162 -13.23 -1.72 -17.58
CA ILE A 162 -12.22 -1.18 -18.51
C ILE A 162 -11.75 -2.32 -19.41
N HIS A 163 -11.61 -2.07 -20.71
CA HIS A 163 -10.94 -3.04 -21.58
C HIS A 163 -9.42 -2.87 -21.52
N LEU A 164 -8.67 -3.97 -21.45
CA LEU A 164 -7.19 -3.93 -21.38
C LEU A 164 -6.55 -3.10 -22.51
N SER A 165 -7.14 -3.10 -23.71
CA SER A 165 -6.70 -2.29 -24.85
C SER A 165 -6.82 -0.78 -24.64
N GLU A 166 -7.64 -0.33 -23.70
CA GLU A 166 -7.75 1.09 -23.31
C GLU A 166 -6.56 1.53 -22.45
N LEU A 167 -5.79 0.58 -21.91
CA LEU A 167 -4.62 0.82 -21.06
C LEU A 167 -3.29 0.73 -21.82
N SER A 168 -3.31 0.33 -23.09
CA SER A 168 -2.12 0.25 -23.93
C SER A 168 -1.95 1.53 -24.75
N GLY A 169 -1.29 2.55 -24.19
CA GLY A 169 -0.84 3.72 -24.96
C GLY A 169 0.25 3.38 -25.99
N GLU A 170 0.52 4.30 -26.94
CA GLU A 170 1.43 4.08 -28.08
C GLU A 170 2.88 3.67 -27.69
N ASP A 171 3.32 3.96 -26.46
CA ASP A 171 4.67 3.62 -25.94
C ASP A 171 4.68 2.44 -24.94
N GLY A 172 3.55 1.73 -24.78
CA GLY A 172 3.38 0.71 -23.75
C GLY A 172 3.42 1.27 -22.32
N ALA A 173 3.29 2.59 -22.17
CA ALA A 173 3.01 3.25 -20.91
C ALA A 173 1.53 3.00 -20.59
N VAL A 174 1.28 2.33 -19.47
CA VAL A 174 -0.06 2.21 -18.91
C VAL A 174 -0.42 3.59 -18.39
N ASN A 175 -1.31 4.32 -19.06
CA ASN A 175 -1.94 5.52 -18.50
C ASN A 175 -2.94 5.10 -17.40
N ALA A 176 -2.44 4.41 -16.36
CA ALA A 176 -3.19 4.23 -15.12
C ALA A 176 -3.56 5.60 -14.53
N CYS A 177 -2.80 6.64 -14.91
CA CYS A 177 -3.08 8.02 -14.57
C CYS A 177 -4.44 8.53 -15.09
N ASP A 178 -4.99 7.98 -16.18
CA ASP A 178 -6.28 8.44 -16.72
C ASP A 178 -7.48 7.93 -15.89
N PHE A 179 -7.24 7.04 -14.92
CA PHE A 179 -8.25 6.50 -14.00
C PHE A 179 -8.15 7.09 -12.58
N ILE A 180 -7.24 8.03 -12.36
CA ILE A 180 -7.04 8.75 -11.09
C ILE A 180 -8.33 9.49 -10.68
N GLY A 181 -8.77 9.33 -9.42
CA GLY A 181 -9.75 10.22 -8.78
C GLY A 181 -11.15 9.64 -8.52
N VAL A 182 -11.37 8.33 -8.68
CA VAL A 182 -12.71 7.72 -8.52
C VAL A 182 -13.22 7.70 -7.06
N ASP A 183 -12.33 7.72 -6.06
CA ASP A 183 -12.72 7.78 -4.64
C ASP A 183 -11.66 8.44 -3.72
N ASP A 184 -11.15 9.61 -4.13
CA ASP A 184 -10.13 10.35 -3.36
C ASP A 184 -10.61 10.73 -1.94
N LYS A 185 -11.92 10.98 -1.77
CA LYS A 185 -12.47 11.36 -0.46
C LYS A 185 -12.30 10.25 0.56
N THR A 186 -12.63 9.02 0.19
CA THR A 186 -12.58 7.88 1.13
C THR A 186 -11.15 7.57 1.54
N VAL A 187 -10.23 7.45 0.57
CA VAL A 187 -8.83 7.13 0.89
C VAL A 187 -8.05 8.35 1.40
N GLY A 188 -8.53 9.57 1.18
CA GLY A 188 -8.07 10.79 1.84
C GLY A 188 -8.53 10.89 3.30
N LEU A 189 -9.41 9.99 3.74
CA LEU A 189 -10.05 10.00 5.08
C LEU A 189 -10.94 11.22 5.30
N GLN A 190 -11.63 11.68 4.26
CA GLN A 190 -12.63 12.74 4.35
C GLN A 190 -13.94 12.19 4.89
N TYR A 191 -14.58 12.93 5.79
CA TYR A 191 -15.88 12.53 6.35
C TYR A 191 -17.00 12.74 5.33
N GLN A 192 -17.79 11.70 5.08
CA GLN A 192 -18.85 11.69 4.05
C GLN A 192 -20.25 11.44 4.63
N GLY A 193 -20.34 11.21 5.94
CA GLY A 193 -21.58 10.84 6.63
C GLY A 193 -21.46 9.50 7.36
N GLU A 194 -22.60 9.00 7.83
CA GLU A 194 -22.70 7.80 8.68
C GLU A 194 -23.04 6.52 7.89
N ASP A 195 -23.38 6.64 6.60
CA ASP A 195 -23.62 5.48 5.74
C ASP A 195 -22.30 4.72 5.54
N PHE A 196 -22.35 3.42 5.80
CA PHE A 196 -21.16 2.59 5.66
C PHE A 196 -20.70 2.55 4.22
N SER A 197 -21.59 2.39 3.24
CA SER A 197 -21.20 2.21 1.83
C SER A 197 -20.26 3.32 1.29
N LEU A 198 -20.27 4.51 1.91
CA LEU A 198 -19.38 5.64 1.60
C LEU A 198 -17.91 5.39 1.92
N TYR A 199 -17.55 4.31 2.63
CA TYR A 199 -16.16 4.01 2.99
C TYR A 199 -15.74 2.59 2.59
N ASP A 200 -16.42 2.01 1.60
CA ASP A 200 -16.14 0.65 1.13
C ASP A 200 -14.68 0.47 0.66
N ALA A 201 -14.07 1.51 0.08
CA ALA A 201 -12.65 1.50 -0.31
C ALA A 201 -11.66 1.30 0.86
N ILE A 202 -12.09 1.50 2.12
CA ILE A 202 -11.25 1.23 3.30
C ILE A 202 -11.37 -0.24 3.74
N TRP A 203 -12.58 -0.74 4.00
CA TRP A 203 -12.76 -2.05 4.63
C TRP A 203 -13.00 -3.21 3.68
N ASN A 204 -13.16 -2.98 2.37
CA ASN A 204 -13.12 -4.07 1.38
C ASN A 204 -11.78 -4.81 1.44
N ASN A 205 -10.72 -4.10 1.83
CA ASN A 205 -9.38 -4.62 2.06
C ASN A 205 -9.00 -4.62 3.56
N ALA A 206 -9.97 -4.80 4.46
CA ALA A 206 -9.69 -5.03 5.88
C ALA A 206 -8.98 -6.37 6.08
N VAL A 207 -7.96 -6.37 6.93
CA VAL A 207 -7.21 -7.59 7.29
C VAL A 207 -8.03 -8.48 8.22
N PHE A 208 -8.78 -7.88 9.14
CA PHE A 208 -9.64 -8.59 10.06
C PHE A 208 -11.11 -8.46 9.65
N LYS A 209 -11.96 -9.32 10.22
CA LYS A 209 -13.40 -9.20 10.06
C LYS A 209 -13.88 -7.89 10.71
N THR A 210 -14.33 -6.96 9.88
CA THR A 210 -14.83 -5.65 10.33
C THR A 210 -16.33 -5.72 10.63
N GLY A 211 -16.72 -5.52 11.89
CA GLY A 211 -18.11 -5.47 12.32
C GLY A 211 -18.70 -4.06 12.34
N LYS A 212 -20.02 -3.95 12.60
CA LYS A 212 -20.72 -2.65 12.72
C LYS A 212 -20.04 -1.70 13.72
N LYS A 213 -19.61 -2.22 14.88
CA LYS A 213 -18.93 -1.43 15.91
C LYS A 213 -17.60 -0.85 15.43
N ASP A 214 -16.85 -1.63 14.65
CA ASP A 214 -15.57 -1.21 14.08
C ASP A 214 -15.78 -0.13 13.03
N LYS A 215 -16.73 -0.33 12.10
CA LYS A 215 -17.09 0.68 11.10
C LYS A 215 -17.52 1.99 11.75
N THR A 216 -18.41 1.93 12.75
CA THR A 216 -18.83 3.13 13.48
C THR A 216 -17.67 3.81 14.21
N ARG A 217 -16.75 3.05 14.82
CA ARG A 217 -15.59 3.61 15.52
C ARG A 217 -14.64 4.32 14.54
N LEU A 218 -14.36 3.69 13.40
CA LEU A 218 -13.56 4.29 12.32
C LEU A 218 -14.21 5.57 11.78
N ILE A 219 -15.51 5.54 11.46
CA ILE A 219 -16.24 6.72 10.96
C ILE A 219 -16.20 7.86 11.99
N ASN A 220 -16.35 7.55 13.29
CA ASN A 220 -16.22 8.56 14.33
C ASN A 220 -14.82 9.16 14.39
N ALA A 221 -13.77 8.36 14.26
CA ALA A 221 -12.38 8.84 14.20
C ALA A 221 -12.16 9.76 12.98
N ILE A 222 -12.64 9.33 11.81
CA ILE A 222 -12.64 10.13 10.57
C ILE A 222 -13.39 11.45 10.77
N ARG A 223 -14.59 11.42 11.36
CA ARG A 223 -15.34 12.65 11.66
C ARG A 223 -14.55 13.57 12.59
N THR A 224 -13.93 13.03 13.64
CA THR A 224 -13.13 13.81 14.59
C THR A 224 -11.96 14.53 13.92
N ILE A 225 -11.18 13.87 13.05
CA ILE A 225 -10.08 14.52 12.32
C ILE A 225 -10.57 15.55 11.29
N ASN A 226 -11.82 15.45 10.82
CA ASN A 226 -12.39 16.38 9.87
C ASN A 226 -12.99 17.62 10.56
N GLU A 227 -13.77 17.42 11.62
CA GLU A 227 -14.67 18.46 12.16
C GLU A 227 -14.21 19.03 13.52
N SER A 228 -13.37 18.33 14.28
CA SER A 228 -12.96 18.79 15.62
C SER A 228 -11.87 19.85 15.54
N ALA A 229 -11.96 20.86 16.40
CA ALA A 229 -10.86 21.82 16.62
C ALA A 229 -9.64 21.15 17.27
N ASP A 230 -9.87 20.09 18.05
CA ASP A 230 -8.82 19.22 18.62
C ASP A 230 -9.12 17.76 18.28
N ALA A 231 -8.29 17.19 17.40
CA ALA A 231 -8.43 15.81 16.94
C ALA A 231 -7.53 14.82 17.70
N SER A 232 -6.85 15.25 18.78
CA SER A 232 -5.87 14.42 19.50
C SER A 232 -6.44 13.11 20.04
N SER A 233 -7.75 13.04 20.30
CA SER A 233 -8.44 11.81 20.70
C SER A 233 -8.53 10.75 19.60
N ALA A 234 -8.41 11.16 18.34
CA ALA A 234 -8.52 10.31 17.16
C ALA A 234 -7.16 10.03 16.47
N LEU A 235 -6.05 10.53 17.03
CA LEU A 235 -4.72 10.43 16.42
C LEU A 235 -3.77 9.65 17.35
N ASP A 236 -3.01 8.72 16.78
CA ASP A 236 -1.74 8.29 17.36
C ASP A 236 -0.65 9.30 16.98
N THR A 237 -0.69 10.45 17.66
CA THR A 237 0.11 11.63 17.33
C THR A 237 1.60 11.34 17.18
N ASP A 238 2.17 10.57 18.10
CA ASP A 238 3.61 10.32 18.16
C ASP A 238 4.10 9.49 16.96
N THR A 239 3.38 8.40 16.65
CA THR A 239 3.65 7.56 15.47
C THR A 239 3.45 8.35 14.17
N LEU A 240 2.35 9.13 14.08
CA LEU A 240 2.03 9.90 12.88
C LEU A 240 3.04 11.00 12.58
N LEU A 241 3.53 11.71 13.61
CA LEU A 241 4.55 12.74 13.42
C LEU A 241 5.83 12.14 12.83
N ARG A 242 6.28 10.99 13.33
CA ARG A 242 7.44 10.28 12.78
C ARG A 242 7.17 9.78 11.36
N TYR A 243 5.98 9.23 11.11
CA TYR A 243 5.58 8.78 9.78
C TYR A 243 5.69 9.90 8.75
N PHE A 244 5.10 11.07 9.02
CA PHE A 244 5.15 12.19 8.10
C PHE A 244 6.55 12.80 7.98
N ALA A 245 7.37 12.75 9.04
CA ALA A 245 8.75 13.24 8.95
C ALA A 245 9.55 12.41 7.95
N VAL A 246 9.47 11.09 8.02
CA VAL A 246 10.14 10.20 7.06
C VAL A 246 9.51 10.31 5.67
N ASN A 247 8.18 10.28 5.56
CA ASN A 247 7.47 10.36 4.27
C ASN A 247 7.81 11.65 3.51
N THR A 248 7.89 12.78 4.23
CA THR A 248 8.31 14.07 3.66
C THR A 248 9.77 14.03 3.25
N PHE A 249 10.66 13.48 4.09
CA PHE A 249 12.08 13.38 3.77
C PHE A 249 12.36 12.55 2.52
N VAL A 250 11.68 11.41 2.38
CA VAL A 250 11.89 10.51 1.23
C VAL A 250 11.12 10.97 0.00
N LEU A 251 10.29 12.02 0.09
CA LEU A 251 9.50 12.55 -1.02
C LEU A 251 8.74 11.44 -1.76
N ASN A 252 7.85 10.75 -1.05
CA ASN A 252 6.97 9.76 -1.65
C ASN A 252 5.73 10.45 -2.24
N ASP A 253 5.54 10.30 -3.54
CA ASP A 253 4.49 10.96 -4.34
C ASP A 253 3.39 10.02 -4.83
N ASP A 254 3.49 8.74 -4.51
CA ASP A 254 2.41 7.77 -4.67
C ASP A 254 2.01 7.31 -3.28
N CYS A 255 1.44 8.21 -2.47
CA CYS A 255 1.13 7.94 -1.06
C CYS A 255 -0.12 8.70 -0.57
N TYR A 256 -0.38 8.66 0.74
CA TYR A 256 -1.46 9.43 1.36
C TYR A 256 -1.39 10.94 1.05
N THR A 257 -0.20 11.54 0.99
CA THR A 257 -0.04 13.00 0.82
C THR A 257 -0.06 13.47 -0.64
N SER A 258 -0.24 12.58 -1.60
CA SER A 258 -0.45 12.97 -3.00
C SER A 258 -1.89 12.80 -3.42
N TYR A 259 -2.25 13.32 -4.59
CA TYR A 259 -3.56 13.14 -5.21
C TYR A 259 -4.01 11.66 -5.30
N ALA A 260 -3.06 10.71 -5.29
CA ALA A 260 -3.36 9.29 -5.38
C ALA A 260 -4.02 8.75 -4.11
N GLY A 261 -3.68 9.28 -2.92
CA GLY A 261 -4.22 8.81 -1.65
C GLY A 261 -3.99 7.31 -1.43
N HIS A 262 -2.85 6.78 -1.92
CA HIS A 262 -2.55 5.34 -2.01
C HIS A 262 -1.41 4.93 -1.08
N ASN A 263 -1.04 3.65 -1.14
CA ASN A 263 0.21 3.10 -0.58
C ASN A 263 0.45 3.44 0.90
N TYR A 264 -0.59 3.25 1.69
CA TYR A 264 -0.49 3.25 3.14
C TYR A 264 -1.39 2.18 3.75
N GLY A 265 -0.98 1.61 4.88
CA GLY A 265 -1.87 0.88 5.76
C GLY A 265 -2.50 1.84 6.76
N LEU A 266 -3.79 1.67 7.04
CA LEU A 266 -4.48 2.40 8.10
C LEU A 266 -4.71 1.46 9.28
N TYR A 267 -4.20 1.83 10.46
CA TYR A 267 -4.50 1.10 11.68
C TYR A 267 -5.35 1.96 12.61
N GLU A 268 -6.49 1.40 13.00
CA GLU A 268 -7.43 2.00 13.95
C GLU A 268 -7.48 1.17 15.23
N LYS A 269 -7.26 1.83 16.37
CA LYS A 269 -7.41 1.22 17.69
C LYS A 269 -8.01 2.20 18.67
N ASP A 270 -9.10 1.80 19.32
CA ASP A 270 -9.81 2.61 20.33
C ASP A 270 -10.21 4.02 19.83
N GLY A 271 -10.47 4.15 18.53
CA GLY A 271 -10.79 5.41 17.86
C GLY A 271 -9.58 6.21 17.42
N LYS A 272 -8.35 5.74 17.66
CA LYS A 272 -7.11 6.40 17.23
C LYS A 272 -6.59 5.83 15.92
N LEU A 273 -6.20 6.71 15.02
CA LEU A 273 -5.66 6.40 13.70
C LEU A 273 -4.13 6.51 13.69
N SER A 274 -3.50 5.59 12.97
CA SER A 274 -2.07 5.61 12.64
C SER A 274 -1.88 5.11 11.21
N LEU A 275 -0.78 5.53 10.58
CA LEU A 275 -0.40 5.10 9.22
C LEU A 275 0.77 4.11 9.29
N ILE A 276 0.76 3.16 8.36
CA ILE A 276 1.80 2.15 8.17
C ILE A 276 2.36 2.33 6.75
N PRO A 277 3.69 2.41 6.57
CA PRO A 277 4.29 2.55 5.25
C PRO A 277 4.05 1.30 4.40
N TRP A 278 3.79 1.51 3.10
CA TRP A 278 3.54 0.45 2.12
C TRP A 278 3.94 0.95 0.72
N ASP A 279 4.50 0.10 -0.15
CA ASP A 279 4.88 0.43 -1.55
C ASP A 279 5.61 1.79 -1.71
N TYR A 280 6.89 1.84 -1.32
CA TYR A 280 7.72 3.06 -1.43
C TYR A 280 8.65 3.05 -2.66
N ASP A 281 8.31 2.28 -3.69
CA ASP A 281 9.12 2.18 -4.92
C ASP A 281 9.14 3.47 -5.75
N HIS A 282 8.15 4.36 -5.56
CA HIS A 282 8.09 5.69 -6.18
C HIS A 282 8.73 6.81 -5.33
N ALA A 283 9.29 6.51 -4.16
CA ALA A 283 9.97 7.49 -3.33
C ALA A 283 11.31 7.99 -3.94
N LEU A 284 11.91 8.96 -3.27
CA LEU A 284 13.17 9.63 -3.60
C LEU A 284 13.12 10.34 -4.96
N GLY A 285 12.00 11.03 -5.21
CA GLY A 285 11.79 11.84 -6.41
C GLY A 285 11.68 11.04 -7.70
N CYS A 286 11.25 9.77 -7.63
CA CYS A 286 11.14 8.93 -8.83
C CYS A 286 10.09 9.48 -9.82
N THR A 287 8.98 10.02 -9.31
CA THR A 287 7.84 10.43 -10.14
C THR A 287 7.88 11.92 -10.52
N GLY A 288 8.66 12.74 -9.81
CA GLY A 288 8.93 14.16 -10.13
C GLY A 288 9.50 14.40 -11.53
N ALA A 289 10.05 13.37 -12.20
CA ALA A 289 10.48 13.41 -13.60
C ALA A 289 9.44 12.86 -14.61
N ALA A 290 8.53 12.01 -14.15
CA ALA A 290 7.77 11.10 -15.00
C ALA A 290 6.58 11.78 -15.71
N ASN A 291 6.05 12.88 -15.18
CA ASN A 291 4.95 13.63 -15.79
C ASN A 291 5.39 14.77 -16.73
N GLY A 292 6.66 14.79 -17.16
CA GLY A 292 7.12 15.62 -18.28
C GLY A 292 7.12 17.14 -18.04
N THR A 293 6.85 17.60 -16.81
CA THR A 293 6.76 19.04 -16.46
C THR A 293 7.65 19.46 -15.28
N GLY A 294 8.30 18.53 -14.58
CA GLY A 294 8.78 18.74 -13.21
C GLY A 294 10.04 19.60 -13.05
N ASN A 295 9.86 20.79 -12.51
CA ASN A 295 10.92 21.58 -11.90
C ASN A 295 11.36 20.91 -10.58
N TRP A 296 12.47 20.18 -10.59
CA TRP A 296 13.06 19.56 -9.40
C TRP A 296 13.23 20.52 -8.22
N THR A 297 13.36 21.82 -8.51
CA THR A 297 13.43 22.86 -7.48
C THR A 297 12.14 22.90 -6.67
N ASP A 298 10.97 22.84 -7.29
CA ASP A 298 9.71 22.95 -6.57
C ASP A 298 9.49 21.70 -5.69
N TYR A 299 9.84 20.53 -6.21
CA TYR A 299 9.69 19.25 -5.51
C TYR A 299 10.63 19.09 -4.30
N ILE A 300 11.89 19.53 -4.42
CA ILE A 300 12.83 19.55 -3.28
C ILE A 300 12.46 20.64 -2.26
N ASN A 301 11.75 21.68 -2.69
CA ASN A 301 11.28 22.76 -1.84
C ASN A 301 9.82 22.60 -1.40
N THR A 302 9.22 21.40 -1.52
CA THR A 302 7.88 21.14 -0.98
C THR A 302 7.88 21.49 0.51
N PRO A 303 6.95 22.35 0.98
CA PRO A 303 6.96 22.82 2.36
C PRO A 303 6.80 21.66 3.34
N ILE A 304 7.68 21.60 4.35
CA ILE A 304 7.63 20.53 5.36
C ILE A 304 6.29 20.52 6.13
N ASP A 305 5.68 21.68 6.31
CA ASP A 305 4.38 21.89 6.98
C ASP A 305 3.16 21.57 6.10
N GLU A 306 3.37 21.49 4.78
CA GLU A 306 2.37 21.12 3.78
C GLU A 306 3.00 20.17 2.76
N PRO A 307 3.42 18.95 3.18
CA PRO A 307 4.18 18.01 2.35
C PRO A 307 3.25 17.28 1.36
N LEU A 308 2.56 18.07 0.55
CA LEU A 308 1.48 17.65 -0.34
C LEU A 308 1.91 17.76 -1.80
N ILE A 309 1.39 16.87 -2.64
CA ILE A 309 1.70 16.83 -4.08
C ILE A 309 0.38 16.81 -4.85
N ASP A 310 0.11 17.91 -5.55
CA ASP A 310 -1.10 18.15 -6.36
C ASP A 310 -2.43 17.95 -5.59
N ILE A 311 -2.42 18.17 -4.27
CA ILE A 311 -3.57 18.03 -3.36
C ILE A 311 -3.47 19.12 -2.26
N THR A 312 -4.57 19.40 -1.55
CA THR A 312 -4.63 20.37 -0.44
C THR A 312 -4.75 19.71 0.95
N LEU A 313 -4.46 20.47 2.01
CA LEU A 313 -4.63 20.00 3.40
C LEU A 313 -6.08 19.65 3.73
N GLU A 314 -7.06 20.34 3.14
CA GLU A 314 -8.47 20.04 3.38
C GLU A 314 -8.85 18.65 2.86
N GLU A 315 -8.21 18.20 1.79
CA GLU A 315 -8.39 16.87 1.24
C GLU A 315 -7.61 15.80 2.03
N ARG A 316 -6.74 16.20 2.95
CA ARG A 316 -5.92 15.35 3.83
C ARG A 316 -6.13 15.68 5.31
N PRO A 317 -7.36 15.50 5.84
CA PRO A 317 -7.75 15.90 7.20
C PRO A 317 -6.91 15.28 8.32
N LEU A 318 -6.35 14.09 8.11
CA LEU A 318 -5.46 13.47 9.12
C LEU A 318 -4.20 14.32 9.32
N LEU A 319 -3.54 14.71 8.22
CA LEU A 319 -2.35 15.55 8.26
C LEU A 319 -2.68 16.98 8.72
N ARG A 320 -3.76 17.56 8.18
CA ARG A 320 -4.25 18.89 8.56
C ARG A 320 -4.50 18.99 10.06
N SER A 321 -5.27 18.06 10.63
CA SER A 321 -5.61 18.09 12.05
C SER A 321 -4.41 17.79 12.95
N LEU A 322 -3.48 16.93 12.51
CA LEU A 322 -2.23 16.66 13.21
C LEU A 322 -1.37 17.92 13.35
N LEU A 323 -1.15 18.65 12.24
CA LEU A 323 -0.29 19.83 12.18
C LEU A 323 -1.00 21.14 12.57
N ALA A 324 -2.33 21.15 12.71
CA ALA A 324 -3.05 22.30 13.25
C ALA A 324 -2.69 22.59 14.72
N ASN A 325 -2.24 21.57 15.46
CA ASN A 325 -1.78 21.72 16.84
C ASN A 325 -0.34 22.25 16.88
N ALA A 326 -0.12 23.39 17.55
CA ALA A 326 1.19 24.03 17.63
C ALA A 326 2.25 23.18 18.35
N GLU A 327 1.88 22.41 19.38
CA GLU A 327 2.82 21.52 20.05
C GLU A 327 3.26 20.36 19.15
N ASN A 328 2.35 19.87 18.29
CA ASN A 328 2.69 18.85 17.31
C ASN A 328 3.66 19.39 16.27
N LYS A 329 3.47 20.63 15.78
CA LYS A 329 4.44 21.27 14.86
C LYS A 329 5.84 21.38 15.47
N VAL A 330 5.92 21.80 16.75
CA VAL A 330 7.21 21.88 17.44
C VAL A 330 7.89 20.52 17.52
N LYS A 331 7.15 19.45 17.83
CA LYS A 331 7.68 18.09 17.86
C LYS A 331 8.05 17.57 16.46
N TYR A 332 7.28 17.93 15.45
CA TYR A 332 7.49 17.53 14.06
C TYR A 332 8.80 18.10 13.48
N HIS A 333 9.20 19.29 13.93
CA HIS A 333 10.42 19.96 13.48
C HIS A 333 11.67 19.60 14.30
N ALA A 334 11.52 18.88 15.42
CA ALA A 334 12.59 18.58 16.37
C ALA A 334 13.38 17.32 16.01
#